data_AF-A0A7W0U071-F1
#
_entry.id   AF-A0A7W0U071-F1
#
_cell.length_a   1.000
_cell.length_b   1.000
_cell.length_c   1.000
_cell.angle_alpha   90.00
_cell.angle_beta   90.00
_cell.angle_gamma   90.00
#
_symmetry.space_group_name_H-M   'P 1'
#
loop_
_entity.id
_entity.type
_entity.pdbx_description
1 polymer ?
#
loop_
_entity_poly.entity_id
_entity_poly.type
_entity_poly.pdbx_seq_one_letter_code
_entity_poly.pdbx_strand_id
1 'polypeptide(L)'
;MADSQALPRSRHGWALALIAAAQFMVIMDTSIIGVALPRMQEDLGFSQENLSWVFNAYVVAFGGLLLLGGRLSDLFGARRVFSTGWLV
;
A
#
# COMPACT_ATOMS: atom_id res chain seq x y z
N MET A 1 -7.84 33.54 -31.44
CA MET A 1 -6.69 32.76 -30.94
C MET A 1 -6.98 32.37 -29.50
N ALA A 2 -7.80 31.33 -29.27
CA ALA A 2 -8.00 30.66 -27.99
C ALA A 2 -8.93 29.45 -28.19
N ASP A 3 -8.44 28.42 -28.87
CA ASP A 3 -9.07 27.10 -28.81
C ASP A 3 -8.66 26.45 -27.48
N SER A 4 -9.47 26.71 -26.45
CA SER A 4 -9.41 26.00 -25.18
C SER A 4 -9.91 24.58 -25.38
N GLN A 5 -9.04 23.72 -25.90
CA GLN A 5 -9.23 22.27 -26.00
C GLN A 5 -9.46 21.70 -24.59
N ALA A 6 -10.73 21.55 -24.20
CA ALA A 6 -11.11 20.88 -22.97
C ALA A 6 -10.77 19.39 -23.09
N LEU A 7 -9.56 19.03 -22.66
CA LEU A 7 -9.13 17.63 -22.59
C LEU A 7 -10.15 16.80 -21.78
N PRO A 8 -10.46 15.56 -22.20
CA PRO A 8 -11.50 14.73 -21.57
C PRO A 8 -11.14 14.43 -20.10
N ARG A 9 -11.74 15.22 -19.19
CA ARG A 9 -11.47 15.19 -17.74
C ARG A 9 -11.98 13.93 -17.02
N SER A 10 -12.81 13.10 -17.66
CA SER A 10 -13.52 12.00 -17.00
C SER A 10 -12.65 10.78 -16.67
N ARG A 11 -11.62 10.46 -17.46
CA ARG A 11 -10.80 9.24 -17.23
C ARG A 11 -9.68 9.43 -16.20
N HIS A 12 -9.21 10.66 -16.02
CA HIS A 12 -8.11 10.99 -15.11
C HIS A 12 -8.58 11.02 -13.64
N GLY A 13 -9.81 11.49 -13.38
CA GLY A 13 -10.37 11.51 -12.01
C GLY A 13 -10.50 10.11 -11.40
N TRP A 14 -10.92 9.12 -12.20
CA TRP A 14 -11.02 7.73 -11.75
C TRP A 14 -9.67 7.08 -11.46
N ALA A 15 -8.64 7.38 -12.26
CA ALA A 15 -7.29 6.89 -12.00
C ALA A 15 -6.73 7.46 -10.69
N LEU A 16 -6.95 8.76 -10.43
CA LEU A 16 -6.56 9.39 -9.17
C LEU A 16 -7.30 8.81 -7.97
N ALA A 17 -8.62 8.58 -8.10
CA ALA A 17 -9.41 7.96 -7.03
C ALA A 17 -8.92 6.53 -6.72
N LEU A 18 -8.58 5.75 -7.75
CA LEU A 18 -8.01 4.40 -7.58
C LEU A 18 -6.66 4.42 -6.87
N ILE A 19 -5.76 5.33 -7.26
CA ILE A 19 -4.45 5.48 -6.62
C ILE A 19 -4.61 5.98 -5.18
N ALA A 20 -5.52 6.92 -4.93
CA ALA A 20 -5.81 7.41 -3.59
C ALA A 20 -6.38 6.30 -2.68
N ALA A 21 -7.28 5.46 -3.20
CA ALA A 21 -7.83 4.32 -2.47
C ALA A 21 -6.74 3.26 -2.17
N ALA A 22 -5.86 2.98 -3.13
CA ALA A 22 -4.72 2.09 -2.90
C ALA A 22 -3.77 2.66 -1.83
N GLN A 23 -3.46 3.95 -1.89
CA GLN A 23 -2.62 4.59 -0.86
C GLN A 23 -3.28 4.60 0.52
N PHE A 24 -4.60 4.81 0.55
CA PHE A 24 -5.37 4.72 1.78
C PHE A 24 -5.28 3.33 2.42
N MET A 25 -5.45 2.26 1.62
CA MET A 25 -5.29 0.88 2.09
C MET A 25 -3.92 0.64 2.72
N VAL A 26 -2.84 1.08 2.06
CA VAL A 26 -1.46 0.92 2.57
C VAL A 26 -1.27 1.61 3.92
N ILE A 27 -1.79 2.83 4.07
CA ILE A 27 -1.70 3.57 5.34
C ILE A 27 -2.54 2.87 6.42
N MET A 28 -3.75 2.42 6.05
CA MET A 28 -4.63 1.69 6.95
C MET A 28 -3.95 0.42 7.50
N ASP A 29 -3.26 -0.36 6.66
CA ASP A 29 -2.51 -1.55 7.09
C ASP A 29 -1.46 -1.22 8.15
N THR A 30 -0.67 -0.15 7.94
CA THR A 30 0.34 0.27 8.93
C THR A 30 -0.29 0.75 10.24
N SER A 31 -1.48 1.37 10.18
CA SER A 31 -2.20 1.80 11.37
C SER A 31 -2.73 0.62 12.18
N ILE A 32 -3.15 -0.48 11.54
CA ILE A 32 -3.62 -1.69 12.22
C ILE A 32 -2.53 -2.25 13.12
N ILE A 33 -1.28 -2.28 12.66
CA ILE A 33 -0.14 -2.76 13.47
C ILE A 33 0.03 -1.90 14.72
N GLY A 34 -0.07 -0.57 14.58
CA GLY A 34 0.00 0.35 15.72
C GLY A 34 -1.08 0.10 16.77
N VAL A 35 -2.28 -0.33 16.37
CA VAL A 35 -3.39 -0.67 17.29
C VAL A 35 -3.29 -2.10 17.83
N ALA A 36 -2.74 -3.03 17.06
CA ALA A 36 -2.61 -4.44 17.42
C ALA A 36 -1.45 -4.69 18.41
N LEU A 37 -0.35 -3.95 18.29
CA LEU A 37 0.84 -4.13 19.14
C LEU A 37 0.55 -3.98 20.65
N PRO A 38 -0.17 -2.95 21.13
CA PRO A 38 -0.56 -2.85 22.54
C PRO A 38 -1.40 -4.03 23.02
N ARG A 39 -2.33 -4.51 22.19
CA ARG A 39 -3.17 -5.68 22.53
C ARG A 39 -2.35 -6.97 22.59
N MET A 40 -1.43 -7.18 21.64
CA MET A 40 -0.49 -8.30 21.68
C MET A 40 0.41 -8.25 22.93
N GLN A 41 0.77 -7.05 23.40
CA GLN A 41 1.53 -6.89 24.64
C GLN A 41 0.72 -7.36 25.86
N GLU A 42 -0.54 -6.95 25.96
CA GLU A 42 -1.45 -7.32 27.06
C GLU A 42 -1.80 -8.81 27.04
N ASP A 43 -2.08 -9.37 25.87
CA ASP A 43 -2.56 -10.75 25.74
C ASP A 43 -1.44 -11.81 25.85
N LEU A 44 -0.22 -11.50 25.40
CA LEU A 44 0.91 -12.45 25.32
C LEU A 44 2.04 -12.14 26.31
N GLY A 45 1.98 -11.02 27.05
CA GLY A 45 3.03 -10.60 27.98
C GLY A 45 4.35 -10.23 27.31
N PHE A 46 4.31 -9.80 26.04
CA PHE A 46 5.52 -9.44 25.30
C PHE A 46 6.24 -8.22 25.91
N SER A 47 7.58 -8.24 25.86
CA SER A 47 8.39 -7.07 26.18
C SER A 47 8.28 -6.02 25.07
N GLN A 48 8.54 -4.74 25.38
CA GLN A 48 8.59 -3.67 24.37
C GLN A 48 9.59 -3.96 23.23
N GLU A 49 10.67 -4.68 23.53
CA GLU A 49 11.67 -5.09 22.54
C GLU A 49 11.07 -6.04 21.48
N ASN A 50 10.28 -7.02 21.91
CA ASN A 50 9.63 -7.98 21.01
C ASN A 50 8.61 -7.29 20.09
N LEU A 51 7.88 -6.28 20.59
CA LEU A 51 6.95 -5.49 19.78
C LEU A 51 7.66 -4.71 18.67
N SER A 52 8.84 -4.15 18.96
CA SER A 52 9.64 -3.44 17.96
C SER A 52 10.15 -4.40 16.88
N TRP A 53 10.55 -5.61 17.26
CA TRP A 53 10.93 -6.66 16.30
C TRP A 53 9.78 -7.10 15.40
N VAL A 54 8.54 -7.19 15.91
CA VAL A 54 7.35 -7.47 15.09
C VAL A 54 7.15 -6.40 14.02
N PHE A 55 7.24 -5.13 14.42
CA PHE A 55 7.14 -4.02 13.47
C PHE A 55 8.25 -4.05 12.42
N ASN A 56 9.50 -4.26 12.83
CA ASN A 56 10.64 -4.34 11.92
C ASN A 56 10.51 -5.51 10.93
N ALA A 57 10.05 -6.68 11.39
CA ALA A 57 9.81 -7.84 10.54
C ALA A 57 8.73 -7.54 9.48
N TYR A 58 7.65 -6.85 9.86
CA TYR A 58 6.64 -6.38 8.91
C TYR A 58 7.25 -5.45 7.86
N VAL A 59 8.02 -4.43 8.27
CA VAL A 59 8.65 -3.48 7.34
C VAL A 59 9.61 -4.17 6.38
N VAL A 60 10.41 -5.12 6.85
CA VAL A 60 11.35 -5.87 6.01
C VAL A 60 10.60 -6.75 5.00
N ALA A 61 9.58 -7.49 5.44
CA ALA A 61 8.78 -8.32 4.55
C ALA A 61 8.04 -7.47 3.52
N PHE A 62 7.41 -6.38 3.95
CA PHE A 62 6.70 -5.44 3.09
C PHE A 62 7.64 -4.79 2.06
N GLY A 63 8.80 -4.30 2.50
CA GLY A 63 9.83 -3.74 1.62
C GLY A 63 10.35 -4.76 0.60
N GLY A 64 10.60 -6.00 1.01
CA GLY A 64 11.01 -7.08 0.12
C GLY A 64 9.95 -7.39 -0.94
N LEU A 65 8.68 -7.46 -0.56
CA LEU A 65 7.57 -7.65 -1.49
C LEU A 65 7.35 -6.45 -2.41
N LEU A 66 7.60 -5.22 -1.95
CA LEU A 66 7.55 -4.04 -2.82
C LEU A 66 8.62 -4.09 -3.91
N LEU A 67 9.85 -4.51 -3.59
CA LEU A 67 10.90 -4.69 -4.59
C LEU A 67 10.51 -5.76 -5.62
N LEU A 68 9.90 -6.86 -5.16
CA LEU A 68 9.36 -7.89 -6.04
C LEU A 68 8.22 -7.36 -6.92
N GLY A 69 7.27 -6.61 -6.34
CA GLY A 69 6.16 -5.97 -7.04
C GLY A 69 6.62 -4.95 -8.07
N GLY A 70 7.68 -4.19 -7.78
CA GLY A 70 8.33 -3.29 -8.72
C GLY A 70 8.92 -4.05 -9.91
N ARG A 71 9.68 -5.12 -9.64
CA ARG A 71 10.24 -5.97 -10.71
C ARG A 71 9.16 -6.64 -11.55
N LEU A 72 8.08 -7.11 -10.94
CA LEU A 72 6.91 -7.65 -11.66
C LEU A 72 6.26 -6.58 -12.53
N SER A 73 6.16 -5.34 -12.03
CA SER A 73 5.59 -4.21 -12.77
C SER A 73 6.43 -3.82 -13.98
N ASP A 74 7.77 -3.91 -13.88
CA ASP A 74 8.69 -3.67 -14.99
C ASP A 74 8.55 -4.73 -16.09
N LEU A 75 8.35 -6.00 -15.70
CA LEU A 75 8.27 -7.13 -16.63
C LEU A 75 6.89 -7.27 -17.30
N PHE A 76 5.81 -7.14 -16.51
CA PHE A 76 4.43 -7.40 -16.96
C PHE A 76 3.62 -6.13 -17.25
N GLY A 77 4.17 -4.97 -16.90
CA GLY A 77 3.54 -3.66 -17.04
C GLY A 77 2.77 -3.24 -15.78
N ALA A 78 3.02 -2.01 -15.31
CA ALA A 78 2.45 -1.45 -14.07
C ALA A 78 0.93 -1.55 -13.98
N ARG A 79 0.21 -1.34 -15.09
CA ARG A 79 -1.25 -1.37 -15.10
C ARG A 79 -1.84 -2.76 -14.85
N ARG A 80 -1.19 -3.82 -15.36
CA ARG A 80 -1.65 -5.20 -15.14
C ARG A 80 -1.38 -5.63 -13.71
N VAL A 81 -0.16 -5.37 -13.22
CA VAL A 81 0.25 -5.73 -11.85
C VAL A 81 -0.58 -5.01 -10.80
N PHE A 82 -0.84 -3.72 -10.99
CA PHE A 82 -1.72 -2.96 -10.11
C PHE A 82 -3.15 -3.50 -10.11
N SER A 83 -3.72 -3.80 -11.28
CA SER A 83 -5.06 -4.37 -11.37
C SER A 83 -5.16 -5.78 -10.78
N THR A 84 -4.15 -6.64 -10.94
CA THR A 84 -4.14 -7.96 -10.29
C THR A 84 -4.02 -7.85 -8.78
N GLY A 85 -3.23 -6.89 -8.26
CA GLY A 85 -3.13 -6.65 -6.82
C GLY A 85 -4.41 -6.09 -6.20
N TRP A 86 -5.24 -5.39 -6.98
CA TRP A 86 -6.55 -4.93 -6.53
C TRP A 86 -7.64 -6.01 -6.61
N LEU A 87 -7.46 -7.01 -7.48
CA LEU A 87 -8.48 -8.04 -7.77
C LEU A 87 -8.36 -9.29 -6.90
N VAL A 88 -7.15 -9.56 -6.39
CA VAL A 88 -6.85 -10.61 -5.40
C VAL A 88 -7.14 -10.08 -4.00
#